data_AF-A0A1V5IAS4-F1
#
_entry.id   AF-A0A1V5IAS4-F1
#
_cell.length_a   1.000
_cell.length_b   1.000
_cell.length_c   1.000
_cell.angle_alpha   90.00
_cell.angle_beta   90.00
_cell.angle_gamma   90.00
#
_symmetry.space_group_name_H-M   'P 1'
#
loop_
_entity.id
_entity.type
_entity.pdbx_description
1 polymer ?
#
loop_
_entity_poly.entity_id
_entity_poly.type
_entity_poly.pdbx_seq_one_letter_code
_entity_poly.pdbx_strand_id
1 'polypeptide(L)'
;MGYRHVFSDNFYRAEIDPERIGVQHYEEAIIQDIEFAAVQTGARIVIIDNLTYLCNSSEKGDVAGLFMMKLMALKKKHALTLLVISHTPKRNLSNPITQNDLAGSKKLYNFFDNVFAIGQSAQDKRIKFVKQVKVRASEYMYDSDNVIVYEITNEDGYVRFLHKGYGKESEHLRDKSEEDESQVRSYILTCHREGKSVREIADLVNRSKTSVHRIIAREKNKEDVGPVEGVPPGDVGQVGQVGQLGQSETVRVHGRSGFRDDLVFEMDDNHCF
;
A
#
# COMPACT_ATOMS: atom_id res chain seq x y z
N MET A 1 22.59 -24.49 -16.14
CA MET A 1 22.03 -23.34 -16.88
C MET A 1 20.60 -23.16 -16.40
N GLY A 2 20.16 -21.93 -16.12
CA GLY A 2 18.75 -21.68 -15.81
C GLY A 2 17.95 -21.68 -17.11
N TYR A 3 16.83 -22.41 -17.15
CA TYR A 3 15.87 -22.26 -18.23
C TYR A 3 15.20 -20.89 -18.13
N ARG A 4 14.94 -20.28 -19.28
CA ARG A 4 14.27 -18.98 -19.38
C ARG A 4 12.93 -19.18 -20.06
N HIS A 5 11.87 -18.65 -19.46
CA HIS A 5 10.56 -18.65 -20.09
C HIS A 5 10.58 -17.78 -21.35
N VAL A 6 10.08 -18.33 -22.45
CA VAL A 6 9.89 -17.61 -23.72
C VAL A 6 8.45 -17.13 -23.77
N PHE A 7 8.26 -15.81 -23.76
CA PHE A 7 6.95 -15.20 -23.93
C PHE A 7 6.49 -15.29 -25.39
N SER A 8 5.19 -15.10 -25.64
CA SER A 8 4.65 -15.04 -27.01
C SER A 8 5.22 -13.84 -27.77
N ASP A 9 5.42 -13.99 -29.08
CA ASP A 9 5.81 -12.90 -30.00
C ASP A 9 4.82 -11.70 -30.00
N ASN A 10 3.62 -11.88 -29.45
CA ASN A 10 2.62 -10.82 -29.25
C ASN A 10 2.81 -10.05 -27.93
N PHE A 11 3.80 -10.40 -27.11
CA PHE A 11 4.14 -9.73 -25.85
C PHE A 11 5.29 -8.75 -26.09
N TYR A 12 4.94 -7.53 -26.51
CA TYR A 12 5.88 -6.43 -26.67
C TYR A 12 6.25 -5.83 -25.31
N ARG A 13 7.55 -5.72 -25.03
CA ARG A 13 8.10 -5.00 -23.88
C ARG A 13 8.72 -3.70 -24.36
N ALA A 14 8.37 -2.60 -23.70
CA ALA A 14 9.01 -1.30 -23.87
C ALA A 14 9.51 -0.85 -22.50
N GLU A 15 10.66 -0.18 -22.48
CA GLU A 15 11.23 0.40 -21.26
C GLU A 15 11.35 1.92 -21.43
N ILE A 16 11.35 2.62 -20.29
CA ILE A 16 11.51 4.08 -20.28
C ILE A 16 13.01 4.36 -20.34
N ASP A 17 13.43 5.12 -21.34
CA ASP A 17 14.77 5.71 -21.38
C ASP A 17 15.01 6.55 -20.11
N PRO A 18 15.96 6.17 -19.24
CA PRO A 18 16.23 6.88 -17.99
C PRO A 18 16.75 8.31 -18.20
N GLU A 19 17.42 8.60 -19.32
CA GLU A 19 18.04 9.91 -19.57
C GLU A 19 17.00 10.99 -19.88
N ARG A 20 15.83 10.59 -20.42
CA ARG A 20 14.68 11.47 -20.69
C ARG A 20 13.85 11.81 -19.45
N ILE A 21 14.07 11.16 -18.31
CA ILE A 21 13.24 11.36 -17.11
C ILE A 21 13.41 12.77 -16.53
N GLY A 22 12.31 13.55 -16.52
CA GLY A 22 12.30 14.91 -15.96
C GLY A 22 12.67 16.01 -16.97
N VAL A 23 12.85 15.68 -18.25
CA VAL A 23 12.88 16.66 -19.35
C VAL A 23 11.50 17.36 -19.45
N GLN A 24 11.46 18.58 -19.99
CA GLN A 24 10.17 19.25 -20.23
C GLN A 24 9.28 18.40 -21.16
N HIS A 25 7.97 18.39 -20.88
CA HIS A 25 6.98 17.63 -21.66
C HIS A 25 7.14 16.09 -21.64
N TYR A 26 7.89 15.54 -20.68
CA TYR A 26 8.03 14.10 -20.45
C TYR A 26 6.68 13.36 -20.38
N GLU A 27 5.69 13.88 -19.65
CA GLU A 27 4.34 13.30 -19.58
C GLU A 27 3.50 13.47 -20.87
N GLU A 28 3.86 14.37 -21.78
CA GLU A 28 3.29 14.41 -23.13
C GLU A 28 3.96 13.39 -24.05
N ALA A 29 5.29 13.30 -24.02
CA ALA A 29 6.08 12.38 -24.84
C ALA A 29 5.66 10.91 -24.60
N ILE A 30 5.67 10.45 -23.34
CA ILE A 30 5.30 9.06 -23.03
C ILE A 30 3.90 8.69 -23.52
N ILE A 31 2.93 9.61 -23.46
CA ILE A 31 1.57 9.33 -23.96
C ILE A 31 1.58 9.15 -25.49
N GLN A 32 2.40 9.91 -26.21
CA GLN A 32 2.59 9.74 -27.66
C GLN A 32 3.34 8.44 -27.97
N ASP A 33 4.36 8.08 -27.20
CA ASP A 33 5.12 6.84 -27.39
C ASP A 33 4.25 5.60 -27.13
N ILE A 34 3.44 5.60 -26.07
CA ILE A 34 2.44 4.54 -25.78
C ILE A 34 1.40 4.48 -26.90
N GLU A 35 0.92 5.62 -27.40
CA GLU A 35 -0.03 5.65 -28.53
C GLU A 35 0.57 5.06 -29.80
N PHE A 36 1.79 5.49 -30.15
CA PHE A 36 2.51 5.04 -31.33
C PHE A 36 2.79 3.54 -31.28
N ALA A 37 3.35 3.04 -30.17
CA ALA A 37 3.62 1.62 -29.97
C ALA A 37 2.34 0.77 -30.05
N ALA A 38 1.24 1.20 -29.41
CA ALA A 38 -0.02 0.48 -29.45
C ALA A 38 -0.63 0.43 -30.87
N VAL A 39 -0.52 1.50 -31.65
CA VAL A 39 -1.00 1.56 -33.04
C VAL A 39 -0.11 0.72 -33.97
N GLN A 40 1.22 0.84 -33.85
CA GLN A 40 2.18 0.11 -34.70
C GLN A 40 2.09 -1.42 -34.50
N THR A 41 1.94 -1.87 -33.26
CA THR A 41 1.82 -3.31 -32.91
C THR A 41 0.40 -3.85 -33.05
N GLY A 42 -0.61 -2.97 -33.18
CA GLY A 42 -2.02 -3.36 -33.11
C GLY A 42 -2.49 -3.82 -31.72
N ALA A 43 -1.71 -3.55 -30.67
CA ALA A 43 -1.99 -4.00 -29.31
C ALA A 43 -3.34 -3.48 -28.78
N ARG A 44 -4.12 -4.39 -28.18
CA ARG A 44 -5.41 -4.07 -27.52
C ARG A 44 -5.31 -3.97 -26.01
N ILE A 45 -4.21 -4.47 -25.43
CA ILE A 45 -3.93 -4.44 -23.99
C ILE A 45 -2.60 -3.71 -23.82
N VAL A 46 -2.58 -2.69 -22.98
CA VAL A 46 -1.36 -2.00 -22.57
C VAL A 46 -1.18 -2.23 -21.07
N ILE A 47 -0.02 -2.74 -20.68
CA ILE A 47 0.36 -2.97 -19.28
C ILE A 47 1.35 -1.88 -18.88
N ILE A 48 1.10 -1.23 -17.75
CA ILE A 48 1.93 -0.17 -17.19
C ILE A 48 2.44 -0.63 -15.83
N ASP A 49 3.75 -0.80 -15.69
CA ASP A 49 4.44 -1.14 -14.44
C ASP A 49 5.64 -0.18 -14.26
N ASN A 50 5.62 0.81 -13.38
CA ASN A 50 4.56 1.27 -12.46
C ASN A 50 4.38 2.78 -12.64
N LEU A 51 3.16 3.28 -12.41
CA LEU A 51 2.79 4.71 -12.39
C LEU A 51 3.80 5.65 -11.70
N THR A 52 4.54 5.18 -10.69
CA THR A 52 5.55 5.98 -9.99
C THR A 52 6.54 6.66 -10.95
N TYR A 53 6.99 5.97 -12.01
CA TYR A 53 7.94 6.52 -13.00
C TYR A 53 7.27 7.39 -14.07
N LEU A 54 5.98 7.19 -14.30
CA LEU A 54 5.17 7.96 -15.25
C LEU A 54 4.72 9.32 -14.71
N CYS A 55 4.86 9.54 -13.40
CA CYS A 55 4.46 10.77 -12.72
C CYS A 55 5.54 11.17 -11.71
N ASN A 56 6.67 11.69 -12.23
CA ASN A 56 7.82 12.12 -11.43
C ASN A 56 7.43 13.20 -10.37
N SER A 57 6.34 13.94 -10.60
CA SER A 57 5.71 14.86 -9.63
C SER A 57 4.60 14.23 -8.76
N SER A 58 4.71 12.95 -8.38
CA SER A 58 3.64 12.20 -7.68
C SER A 58 3.17 12.80 -6.34
N GLU A 59 3.97 13.64 -5.69
CA GLU A 59 3.57 14.41 -4.48
C GLU A 59 2.49 15.49 -4.78
N LYS A 60 2.34 15.90 -6.04
CA LYS A 60 1.31 16.85 -6.50
C LYS A 60 0.23 16.11 -7.28
N GLY A 61 -0.79 15.62 -6.57
CA GLY A 61 -1.86 14.77 -7.12
C GLY A 61 -2.69 15.35 -8.28
N ASP A 62 -2.47 16.61 -8.68
CA ASP A 62 -3.07 17.21 -9.87
C ASP A 62 -2.35 16.80 -11.17
N VAL A 63 -1.02 16.64 -11.15
CA VAL A 63 -0.23 16.19 -12.31
C VAL A 63 -0.59 14.74 -12.66
N ALA A 64 -0.61 13.87 -11.65
CA ALA A 64 -1.01 12.47 -11.82
C ALA A 64 -2.48 12.32 -12.28
N GLY A 65 -3.36 13.26 -11.88
CA GLY A 65 -4.73 13.33 -12.39
C GLY A 65 -4.77 13.65 -13.90
N LEU A 66 -3.99 14.62 -14.36
CA LEU A 66 -3.90 14.98 -15.78
C LEU A 66 -3.32 13.84 -16.63
N PHE A 67 -2.28 13.16 -16.14
CA PHE A 67 -1.71 11.99 -16.81
C PHE A 67 -2.73 10.86 -16.97
N MET A 68 -3.47 10.53 -15.90
CA MET A 68 -4.56 9.54 -15.98
C MET A 68 -5.68 9.98 -16.93
N MET A 69 -6.00 11.28 -17.03
CA MET A 69 -6.98 11.77 -18.01
C MET A 69 -6.52 11.53 -19.45
N LYS A 70 -5.23 11.73 -19.76
CA LYS A 70 -4.65 11.41 -21.08
C LYS A 70 -4.71 9.91 -21.38
N LEU A 71 -4.33 9.05 -20.42
CA LEU A 71 -4.49 7.60 -20.55
C LEU A 71 -5.96 7.19 -20.79
N MET A 72 -6.92 7.80 -20.09
CA MET A 72 -8.35 7.54 -20.30
C MET A 72 -8.87 8.05 -21.66
N ALA A 73 -8.28 9.11 -22.21
CA ALA A 73 -8.56 9.55 -23.58
C ALA A 73 -8.02 8.54 -24.60
N LEU A 74 -6.78 8.08 -24.43
CA LEU A 74 -6.15 7.07 -25.28
C LEU A 74 -6.92 5.73 -25.25
N LYS A 75 -7.31 5.27 -24.06
CA LYS A 75 -8.19 4.12 -23.83
C LYS A 75 -9.44 4.17 -24.71
N LYS A 76 -10.12 5.32 -24.73
CA LYS A 76 -11.35 5.53 -25.51
C LYS A 76 -11.08 5.67 -27.02
N LYS A 77 -10.02 6.38 -27.40
CA LYS A 77 -9.65 6.64 -28.81
C LYS A 77 -9.40 5.36 -29.60
N HIS A 78 -8.69 4.40 -28.99
CA HIS A 78 -8.27 3.15 -29.66
C HIS A 78 -8.91 1.87 -29.12
N ALA A 79 -9.93 2.02 -28.25
CA ALA A 79 -10.61 0.92 -27.55
C ALA A 79 -9.64 -0.03 -26.81
N LEU A 80 -8.66 0.54 -26.09
CA LEU A 80 -7.66 -0.22 -25.35
C LEU A 80 -8.19 -0.72 -24.01
N THR A 81 -7.63 -1.83 -23.54
CA THR A 81 -7.65 -2.23 -22.14
C THR A 81 -6.35 -1.78 -21.50
N LEU A 82 -6.43 -0.94 -20.46
CA LEU A 82 -5.25 -0.51 -19.70
C LEU A 82 -5.18 -1.29 -18.39
N LEU A 83 -4.12 -2.06 -18.19
CA LEU A 83 -3.76 -2.66 -16.91
C LEU A 83 -2.64 -1.83 -16.29
N VAL A 84 -2.84 -1.37 -15.06
CA VAL A 84 -1.93 -0.45 -14.39
C VAL A 84 -1.53 -1.03 -13.06
N ILE A 85 -0.24 -1.33 -12.90
CA ILE A 85 0.38 -1.86 -11.70
C ILE A 85 0.85 -0.69 -10.84
N SER A 86 0.60 -0.79 -9.53
CA SER A 86 1.04 0.20 -8.55
C SER A 86 1.42 -0.45 -7.23
N HIS A 87 2.53 -0.01 -6.65
CA HIS A 87 2.94 -0.43 -5.31
C HIS A 87 2.13 0.29 -4.24
N THR A 88 1.56 -0.46 -3.30
CA THR A 88 1.02 0.10 -2.05
C THR A 88 2.15 0.32 -1.04
N PRO A 89 1.96 1.21 -0.04
CA PRO A 89 2.87 1.30 1.10
C PRO A 89 2.92 -0.03 1.87
N LYS A 90 3.87 -0.18 2.79
CA LYS A 90 3.89 -1.32 3.72
C LYS A 90 2.63 -1.31 4.59
N ARG A 91 1.93 -2.44 4.66
CA ARG A 91 0.66 -2.61 5.40
C ARG A 91 0.80 -3.59 6.55
N ASN A 92 -0.10 -3.47 7.53
CA ASN A 92 -0.26 -4.46 8.58
C ASN A 92 -1.06 -5.67 8.04
N LEU A 93 -0.46 -6.87 8.08
CA LEU A 93 -1.05 -8.12 7.59
C LEU A 93 -2.26 -8.60 8.41
N SER A 94 -2.53 -8.02 9.58
CA SER A 94 -3.72 -8.29 10.41
C SER A 94 -4.95 -7.46 10.03
N ASN A 95 -4.87 -6.64 8.97
CA ASN A 95 -5.98 -5.78 8.52
C ASN A 95 -6.45 -6.16 7.09
N PRO A 96 -7.78 -6.28 6.88
CA PRO A 96 -8.40 -6.43 5.56
C PRO A 96 -7.87 -5.43 4.53
N ILE A 97 -7.81 -5.82 3.26
CA ILE A 97 -7.52 -4.92 2.15
C ILE A 97 -8.77 -4.14 1.78
N THR A 98 -8.59 -2.83 1.62
CA THR A 98 -9.62 -1.86 1.34
C THR A 98 -9.17 -0.89 0.24
N GLN A 99 -10.12 -0.14 -0.30
CA GLN A 99 -9.83 0.96 -1.24
C GLN A 99 -8.89 2.05 -0.69
N ASN A 100 -8.76 2.17 0.64
CA ASN A 100 -7.93 3.19 1.28
C ASN A 100 -6.43 2.82 1.27
N ASP A 101 -6.10 1.57 0.90
CA ASP A 101 -4.74 1.05 0.93
C ASP A 101 -3.93 1.38 -0.33
N LEU A 102 -4.57 1.91 -1.37
CA LEU A 102 -3.91 2.47 -2.55
C LEU A 102 -3.29 3.84 -2.18
N ALA A 103 -1.97 3.97 -2.32
CA ALA A 103 -1.28 5.23 -2.07
C ALA A 103 -1.73 6.35 -3.00
N GLY A 104 -1.60 7.59 -2.51
CA GLY A 104 -1.32 8.74 -3.38
C GLY A 104 -2.50 9.68 -3.63
N SER A 105 -3.70 9.20 -3.99
CA SER A 105 -4.90 10.04 -3.93
C SER A 105 -6.24 9.32 -4.15
N LYS A 106 -7.28 9.82 -3.48
CA LYS A 106 -8.69 9.56 -3.85
C LYS A 106 -9.02 9.99 -5.30
N LYS A 107 -8.24 10.92 -5.88
CA LYS A 107 -8.38 11.37 -7.27
C LYS A 107 -8.00 10.26 -8.26
N LEU A 108 -6.85 9.61 -8.09
CA LEU A 108 -6.40 8.49 -8.93
C LEU A 108 -7.42 7.35 -8.93
N TYR A 109 -7.91 6.98 -7.74
CA TYR A 109 -8.92 5.94 -7.57
C TYR A 109 -10.17 6.16 -8.43
N ASN A 110 -10.57 7.42 -8.68
CA ASN A 110 -11.75 7.75 -9.48
C ASN A 110 -11.59 7.44 -10.98
N PHE A 111 -10.38 7.30 -11.53
CA PHE A 111 -10.21 6.98 -12.95
C PHE A 111 -10.43 5.50 -13.25
N PHE A 112 -10.06 4.60 -12.34
CA PHE A 112 -10.20 3.15 -12.53
C PHE A 112 -11.66 2.69 -12.55
N ASP A 113 -12.00 1.79 -13.47
CA ASP A 113 -13.31 1.14 -13.54
C ASP A 113 -13.39 -0.09 -12.61
N ASN A 114 -12.27 -0.82 -12.51
CA ASN A 114 -12.06 -1.94 -11.58
C ASN A 114 -10.70 -1.76 -10.90
N VAL A 115 -10.59 -2.17 -9.64
CA VAL A 115 -9.32 -2.22 -8.92
C VAL A 115 -9.24 -3.54 -8.17
N PHE A 116 -8.13 -4.24 -8.36
CA PHE A 116 -7.79 -5.47 -7.63
C PHE A 116 -6.53 -5.23 -6.81
N ALA A 117 -6.45 -5.87 -5.65
CA ALA A 117 -5.28 -5.87 -4.79
C ALA A 117 -4.80 -7.30 -4.59
N ILE A 118 -3.47 -7.49 -4.66
CA ILE A 118 -2.83 -8.78 -4.40
C ILE A 118 -2.25 -8.75 -2.98
N GLY A 119 -2.92 -9.45 -2.07
CA GLY A 119 -2.46 -9.67 -0.71
C GLY A 119 -1.48 -10.84 -0.62
N GLN A 120 -0.56 -10.78 0.35
CA GLN A 120 0.20 -11.94 0.80
C GLN A 120 -0.50 -12.56 1.99
N SER A 121 -0.67 -13.88 2.00
CA SER A 121 -1.20 -14.59 3.15
C SER A 121 -0.19 -14.61 4.31
N ALA A 122 -0.70 -14.53 5.53
CA ALA A 122 0.07 -14.77 6.76
C ALA A 122 0.42 -16.26 6.96
N GLN A 123 -0.29 -17.19 6.30
CA GLN A 123 -0.07 -18.63 6.42
C GLN A 123 1.25 -19.08 5.76
N ASP A 124 1.47 -18.67 4.51
CA ASP A 124 2.71 -18.91 3.75
C ASP A 124 2.94 -17.74 2.79
N LYS A 125 4.18 -17.25 2.71
CA LYS A 125 4.59 -16.15 1.83
C LYS A 125 4.37 -16.44 0.34
N ARG A 126 4.35 -17.71 -0.07
CA ARG A 126 4.04 -18.17 -1.43
C ARG A 126 2.57 -18.02 -1.77
N ILE A 127 1.67 -18.08 -0.78
CA ILE A 127 0.25 -17.91 -1.00
C ILE A 127 -0.09 -16.43 -1.12
N LYS A 128 -0.68 -16.07 -2.25
CA LYS A 128 -1.27 -14.74 -2.51
C LYS A 128 -2.78 -14.88 -2.63
N PHE A 129 -3.48 -13.82 -2.26
CA PHE A 129 -4.92 -13.72 -2.49
C PHE A 129 -5.24 -12.46 -3.30
N VAL A 130 -6.18 -12.54 -4.22
CA VAL A 130 -6.63 -11.43 -5.05
C VAL A 130 -8.02 -11.01 -4.60
N LYS A 131 -8.13 -9.74 -4.20
CA LYS A 131 -9.38 -9.11 -3.77
C LYS A 131 -9.72 -7.95 -4.70
N GLN A 132 -10.95 -7.92 -5.18
CA GLN A 132 -11.53 -6.78 -5.87
C GLN A 132 -11.89 -5.71 -4.83
N VAL A 133 -11.23 -4.56 -4.89
CA VAL A 133 -11.44 -3.44 -3.94
C VAL A 133 -12.26 -2.30 -4.56
N LYS A 134 -12.41 -2.29 -5.90
CA LYS A 134 -13.32 -1.39 -6.63
C LYS A 134 -14.06 -2.09 -7.76
N VAL A 135 -15.33 -1.75 -7.92
CA VAL A 135 -16.12 -1.94 -9.14
C VAL A 135 -16.90 -0.68 -9.47
N ARG A 136 -17.08 -0.35 -10.76
CA ARG A 136 -17.89 0.78 -11.24
C ARG A 136 -19.24 0.38 -11.87
N ALA A 137 -19.28 -0.73 -12.60
CA ALA A 137 -20.40 -1.06 -13.51
C ALA A 137 -20.94 -2.50 -13.35
N SER A 138 -20.54 -3.21 -12.31
CA SER A 138 -21.03 -4.55 -11.96
C SER A 138 -20.99 -4.75 -10.44
N GLU A 139 -21.41 -5.92 -9.99
CA GLU A 139 -21.24 -6.36 -8.60
C GLU A 139 -19.79 -6.79 -8.35
N TYR A 140 -19.42 -6.92 -7.06
CA TYR A 140 -18.16 -7.53 -6.66
C TYR A 140 -18.24 -9.04 -6.85
N MET A 141 -17.28 -9.60 -7.60
CA MET A 141 -17.13 -11.05 -7.72
C MET A 141 -16.15 -11.62 -6.68
N TYR A 142 -15.18 -10.81 -6.26
CA TYR A 142 -14.07 -11.25 -5.41
C TYR A 142 -13.87 -10.32 -4.20
N ASP A 143 -14.82 -10.31 -3.28
CA ASP A 143 -14.81 -9.44 -2.10
C ASP A 143 -14.04 -10.06 -0.91
N SER A 144 -14.42 -9.73 0.33
CA SER A 144 -13.75 -10.24 1.54
C SER A 144 -14.11 -11.70 1.86
N ASP A 145 -15.24 -12.21 1.36
CA ASP A 145 -15.71 -13.57 1.60
C ASP A 145 -15.43 -14.53 0.43
N ASN A 146 -14.97 -14.01 -0.72
CA ASN A 146 -14.65 -14.78 -1.92
C ASN A 146 -13.36 -14.30 -2.63
N VAL A 147 -12.22 -14.24 -1.92
CA VAL A 147 -10.93 -13.90 -2.56
C VAL A 147 -10.42 -15.05 -3.42
N ILE A 148 -9.76 -14.74 -4.55
CA ILE A 148 -9.09 -15.75 -5.37
C ILE A 148 -7.76 -16.11 -4.73
N VAL A 149 -7.48 -17.40 -4.52
CA VAL A 149 -6.26 -17.89 -3.87
C VAL A 149 -5.29 -18.45 -4.91
N TYR A 150 -4.02 -18.02 -4.83
CA TYR A 150 -2.94 -18.46 -5.70
C TYR A 150 -1.70 -18.86 -4.90
N GLU A 151 -0.92 -19.79 -5.44
CA GLU A 151 0.43 -20.11 -4.96
C GLU A 151 1.47 -19.63 -5.99
N ILE A 152 2.50 -18.93 -5.55
CA ILE A 152 3.66 -18.63 -6.39
C ILE A 152 4.46 -19.91 -6.58
N THR A 153 4.56 -20.35 -7.83
CA THR A 153 5.34 -21.49 -8.29
C THR A 153 6.43 -21.03 -9.24
N ASN A 154 7.52 -21.80 -9.33
CA ASN A 154 8.57 -21.61 -10.32
C ASN A 154 8.93 -22.97 -10.89
N GLU A 155 8.49 -23.22 -12.12
CA GLU A 155 8.75 -24.45 -12.86
C GLU A 155 9.57 -24.08 -14.09
N ASP A 156 10.75 -24.68 -14.26
CA ASP A 156 11.68 -24.42 -15.37
C ASP A 156 11.98 -22.93 -15.65
N GLY A 157 12.10 -22.14 -14.57
CA GLY A 157 12.37 -20.70 -14.64
C GLY A 157 11.15 -19.83 -14.92
N TYR A 158 9.95 -20.42 -15.06
CA TYR A 158 8.70 -19.70 -15.22
C TYR A 158 8.02 -19.46 -13.87
N VAL A 159 8.21 -18.26 -13.32
CA VAL A 159 7.49 -17.81 -12.12
C VAL A 159 6.04 -17.48 -12.47
N ARG A 160 5.09 -18.18 -11.85
CA ARG A 160 3.66 -18.04 -12.14
C ARG A 160 2.77 -18.21 -10.91
N PHE A 161 1.55 -17.67 -11.01
CA PHE A 161 0.48 -17.96 -10.06
C PHE A 161 -0.23 -19.27 -10.45
N LEU A 162 -0.13 -20.28 -9.58
CA LEU A 162 -0.94 -21.50 -9.64
C LEU A 162 -2.25 -21.26 -8.89
N HIS A 163 -3.40 -21.38 -9.57
CA HIS A 163 -4.71 -21.21 -8.95
C HIS A 163 -4.98 -22.32 -7.93
N LYS A 164 -5.39 -21.94 -6.70
CA LYS A 164 -5.67 -22.87 -5.59
C LYS A 164 -7.15 -22.95 -5.23
N GLY A 165 -7.98 -22.02 -5.72
CA GLY A 165 -9.42 -21.94 -5.43
C GLY A 165 -9.81 -20.57 -4.87
N TYR A 166 -10.86 -20.57 -4.06
CA TYR A 166 -11.41 -19.37 -3.42
C TYR A 166 -11.50 -19.57 -1.92
N GLY A 167 -11.45 -18.48 -1.15
CA GLY A 167 -11.52 -18.52 0.31
C GLY A 167 -11.90 -17.16 0.90
N LYS A 168 -11.86 -17.04 2.23
CA LYS A 168 -12.12 -15.77 2.91
C LYS A 168 -10.82 -15.01 3.13
N GLU A 169 -10.87 -13.69 2.96
CA GLU A 169 -9.73 -12.83 3.27
C GLU A 169 -9.22 -13.04 4.70
N SER A 170 -10.15 -13.21 5.66
CA SER A 170 -9.84 -13.42 7.07
C SER A 170 -8.94 -14.64 7.33
N GLU A 171 -9.03 -15.68 6.51
CA GLU A 171 -8.20 -16.89 6.62
C GLU A 171 -6.72 -16.60 6.27
N HIS A 172 -6.49 -15.53 5.49
CA HIS A 172 -5.16 -15.12 5.05
C HIS A 172 -4.56 -13.96 5.85
N LEU A 173 -5.32 -13.33 6.74
CA LEU A 173 -4.80 -12.28 7.62
C LEU A 173 -3.96 -12.88 8.75
N ARG A 174 -3.01 -12.09 9.27
CA ARG A 174 -2.27 -12.48 10.48
C ARG A 174 -3.17 -12.32 11.70
N ASP A 175 -3.32 -13.36 12.50
CA ASP A 175 -3.99 -13.27 13.80
C ASP A 175 -3.43 -12.09 14.61
N LYS A 176 -4.34 -11.36 15.25
CA LYS A 176 -3.97 -10.34 16.24
C LYS A 176 -3.59 -11.12 17.49
N SER A 177 -2.31 -11.18 17.80
CA SER A 177 -1.85 -11.86 19.01
C SER A 177 -2.48 -11.20 20.24
N GLU A 178 -2.60 -11.94 21.34
CA GLU A 178 -3.02 -11.36 22.63
C GLU A 178 -2.10 -10.21 23.06
N GLU A 179 -0.83 -10.27 22.63
CA GLU A 179 0.18 -9.23 22.81
C GLU A 179 -0.13 -7.97 21.95
N ASP A 180 -0.50 -8.12 20.67
CA ASP A 180 -0.95 -7.01 19.81
C ASP A 180 -2.22 -6.35 20.40
N GLU A 181 -3.21 -7.13 20.85
CA GLU A 181 -4.43 -6.62 21.50
C GLU A 181 -4.10 -5.91 22.83
N SER A 182 -3.14 -6.41 23.61
CA SER A 182 -2.71 -5.82 24.88
C SER A 182 -1.95 -4.51 24.70
N GLN A 183 -1.08 -4.41 23.69
CA GLN A 183 -0.40 -3.16 23.31
C GLN A 183 -1.41 -2.11 22.83
N VAL A 184 -2.36 -2.49 21.96
CA VAL A 184 -3.43 -1.58 21.51
C VAL A 184 -4.29 -1.13 22.69
N ARG A 185 -4.64 -2.02 23.63
CA ARG A 185 -5.35 -1.66 24.86
C ARG A 185 -4.55 -0.66 25.71
N SER A 186 -3.27 -0.93 25.94
CA SER A 186 -2.38 -0.02 26.70
C SER A 186 -2.33 1.37 26.06
N TYR A 187 -2.15 1.44 24.73
CA TYR A 187 -2.12 2.70 23.99
C TYR A 187 -3.45 3.49 24.06
N ILE A 188 -4.60 2.81 24.00
CA ILE A 188 -5.93 3.42 24.21
C ILE A 188 -6.01 4.06 25.61
N LEU A 189 -5.55 3.35 26.64
CA LEU A 189 -5.59 3.84 28.02
C LEU A 189 -4.65 5.02 28.24
N THR A 190 -3.44 5.00 27.67
CA THR A 190 -2.51 6.14 27.68
C THR A 190 -3.13 7.36 26.99
N CYS A 191 -3.66 7.20 25.78
CA CYS A 191 -4.31 8.32 25.07
C CYS A 191 -5.51 8.90 25.82
N HIS A 192 -6.28 8.08 26.54
CA HIS A 192 -7.37 8.54 27.40
C HIS A 192 -6.85 9.29 28.65
N ARG A 193 -5.76 8.82 29.27
CA ARG A 193 -5.08 9.51 30.38
C ARG A 193 -4.47 10.85 29.94
N GLU A 194 -4.04 10.96 28.69
CA GLU A 194 -3.62 12.21 28.03
C GLU A 194 -4.79 13.16 27.69
N GLY A 195 -6.05 12.77 27.96
CA GLY A 195 -7.22 13.62 27.75
C GLY A 195 -7.81 13.64 26.34
N LYS A 196 -7.32 12.79 25.41
CA LYS A 196 -7.89 12.69 24.05
C LYS A 196 -9.32 12.13 24.10
N SER A 197 -10.19 12.64 23.23
CA SER A 197 -11.58 12.18 23.18
C SER A 197 -11.70 10.75 22.63
N VAL A 198 -12.76 10.04 23.02
CA VAL A 198 -13.09 8.70 22.48
C VAL A 198 -13.18 8.69 20.95
N ARG A 199 -13.50 9.83 20.31
CA ARG A 199 -13.53 9.97 18.86
C ARG A 199 -12.12 9.98 18.27
N GLU A 200 -11.24 10.84 18.78
CA GLU A 200 -9.85 10.94 18.30
C GLU A 200 -9.10 9.62 18.52
N ILE A 201 -9.30 8.97 19.67
CA ILE A 201 -8.70 7.65 19.95
C ILE A 201 -9.22 6.60 18.96
N ALA A 202 -10.53 6.55 18.70
CA ALA A 202 -11.14 5.62 17.75
C ALA A 202 -10.58 5.77 16.33
N ASP A 203 -10.37 7.02 15.88
CA ASP A 203 -9.78 7.33 14.59
C ASP A 203 -8.28 6.95 14.55
N LEU A 204 -7.53 7.19 15.64
CA LEU A 204 -6.10 6.81 15.77
C LEU A 204 -5.85 5.29 15.76
N VAL A 205 -6.67 4.50 16.46
CA VAL A 205 -6.49 3.02 16.55
C VAL A 205 -7.30 2.24 15.52
N ASN A 206 -8.02 2.93 14.63
CA ASN A 206 -8.93 2.36 13.62
C ASN A 206 -9.92 1.33 14.23
N ARG A 207 -10.61 1.71 15.31
CA ARG A 207 -11.65 0.91 15.98
C ARG A 207 -12.92 1.74 16.15
N SER A 208 -14.07 1.09 16.34
CA SER A 208 -15.31 1.83 16.61
C SER A 208 -15.27 2.54 17.96
N LYS A 209 -15.92 3.71 18.05
CA LYS A 209 -16.09 4.49 19.29
C LYS A 209 -16.61 3.62 20.45
N THR A 210 -17.58 2.74 20.16
CA THR A 210 -18.15 1.80 21.12
C THR A 210 -17.11 0.80 21.65
N SER A 211 -16.20 0.32 20.81
CA SER A 211 -15.12 -0.57 21.23
C SER A 211 -14.13 0.15 22.15
N VAL A 212 -13.72 1.37 21.78
CA VAL A 212 -12.82 2.22 22.60
C VAL A 212 -13.47 2.56 23.94
N HIS A 213 -14.72 3.01 23.94
CA HIS A 213 -15.49 3.31 25.15
C HIS A 213 -15.61 2.10 26.07
N ARG A 214 -15.89 0.90 25.53
CA ARG A 214 -15.97 -0.34 26.31
C ARG A 214 -14.63 -0.74 26.93
N ILE A 215 -13.50 -0.47 26.27
CA ILE A 215 -12.16 -0.71 26.82
C ILE A 215 -11.89 0.23 28.00
N ILE A 216 -12.15 1.53 27.83
CA ILE A 216 -11.97 2.55 28.88
C ILE A 216 -12.88 2.26 30.10
N ALA A 217 -14.16 1.96 29.87
CA ALA A 217 -15.12 1.65 30.93
C ALA A 217 -14.74 0.38 31.71
N ARG A 218 -14.22 -0.65 31.03
CA ARG A 218 -13.70 -1.86 31.70
C ARG A 218 -12.44 -1.60 32.53
N GLU A 219 -11.71 -0.53 32.29
CA GLU A 219 -10.56 -0.15 33.11
C GLU A 219 -11.00 0.62 34.35
N LYS A 220 -11.90 1.61 34.21
CA LYS A 220 -12.49 2.32 35.36
C LYS A 220 -13.16 1.36 36.34
N ASN A 221 -13.94 0.41 35.84
CA ASN A 221 -14.58 -0.63 36.66
C ASN A 221 -13.59 -1.65 37.28
N LYS A 222 -12.30 -1.62 36.93
CA LYS A 222 -11.24 -2.36 37.63
C LYS A 222 -10.55 -1.50 38.68
N GLU A 223 -10.38 -0.20 38.42
CA GLU A 223 -9.84 0.76 39.38
C GLU A 223 -10.81 0.96 40.58
N ASP A 224 -12.13 0.89 40.36
CA ASP A 224 -13.19 0.99 41.40
C ASP A 224 -13.41 -0.27 42.27
N VAL A 225 -12.72 -1.39 42.02
CA VAL A 225 -12.93 -2.68 42.74
C VAL A 225 -11.62 -3.17 43.39
N GLY A 226 -10.89 -2.24 44.01
CA GLY A 226 -9.75 -2.53 44.90
C GLY A 226 -10.19 -3.07 46.28
N PRO A 227 -9.32 -3.82 47.00
CA PRO A 227 -9.73 -4.58 48.19
C PRO A 227 -9.97 -3.72 49.44
N VAL A 228 -10.85 -4.23 50.31
CA VAL A 228 -11.21 -3.64 51.61
C VAL A 228 -10.58 -4.46 52.75
N GLU A 229 -10.29 -3.80 53.88
CA GLU A 229 -9.61 -4.30 55.11
C GLU A 229 -8.07 -4.43 55.03
N GLY A 230 -7.26 -3.94 55.99
CA GLY A 230 -7.53 -3.07 57.15
C GLY A 230 -6.30 -2.81 58.04
N VAL A 231 -6.39 -1.77 58.91
CA VAL A 231 -5.51 -1.45 60.08
C VAL A 231 -4.12 -0.80 59.84
N PRO A 232 -3.83 0.39 60.44
CA PRO A 232 -2.50 1.01 60.62
C PRO A 232 -2.03 0.98 62.11
N PRO A 233 -0.89 1.57 62.55
CA PRO A 233 0.30 2.08 61.83
C PRO A 233 1.64 1.45 62.30
N GLY A 234 2.76 1.79 61.66
CA GLY A 234 4.13 1.47 62.09
C GLY A 234 5.15 2.47 61.51
N ASP A 235 6.22 2.77 62.25
CA ASP A 235 6.94 4.06 62.15
C ASP A 235 8.37 3.97 61.54
N VAL A 236 8.93 5.15 61.20
CA VAL A 236 10.34 5.52 60.90
C VAL A 236 11.16 4.83 59.77
N GLY A 237 11.77 5.67 58.90
CA GLY A 237 12.86 5.29 57.98
C GLY A 237 13.34 6.45 57.08
N GLN A 238 14.65 6.75 57.07
CA GLN A 238 15.23 7.98 56.48
C GLN A 238 15.82 7.84 55.06
N VAL A 239 15.70 8.94 54.29
CA VAL A 239 16.73 9.61 53.42
C VAL A 239 17.50 8.81 52.35
N GLY A 240 17.49 9.32 51.11
CA GLY A 240 18.46 8.99 50.04
C GLY A 240 18.36 9.95 48.84
N GLN A 241 19.48 10.36 48.22
CA GLN A 241 19.56 11.51 47.30
C GLN A 241 19.92 11.17 45.83
N VAL A 242 19.37 11.99 44.91
CA VAL A 242 19.99 12.61 43.70
C VAL A 242 20.66 11.72 42.62
N GLY A 243 20.26 11.97 41.36
CA GLY A 243 21.03 11.66 40.14
C GLY A 243 20.64 12.62 39.00
N GLN A 244 21.60 13.15 38.24
CA GLN A 244 21.44 14.38 37.44
C GLN A 244 21.51 14.18 35.91
N LEU A 245 20.90 15.13 35.19
CA LEU A 245 20.87 15.40 33.74
C LEU A 245 22.04 14.93 32.84
N GLY A 246 21.68 14.63 31.58
CA GLY A 246 22.56 14.72 30.41
C GLY A 246 21.77 15.10 29.14
N GLN A 247 22.13 16.21 28.49
CA GLN A 247 21.54 16.68 27.22
C GLN A 247 22.39 16.24 26.02
N SER A 248 21.82 16.26 24.80
CA SER A 248 22.57 16.44 23.54
C SER A 248 21.66 17.02 22.46
N GLU A 249 22.15 18.04 21.75
CA GLU A 249 21.47 18.73 20.66
C GLU A 249 22.04 18.39 19.27
N THR A 250 21.31 18.83 18.24
CA THR A 250 21.43 18.48 16.82
C THR A 250 22.47 19.28 16.01
N VAL A 251 22.88 18.74 14.85
CA VAL A 251 23.49 19.52 13.73
C VAL A 251 22.84 19.13 12.38
N ARG A 252 22.64 20.11 11.49
CA ARG A 252 22.13 19.99 10.09
C ARG A 252 22.98 20.85 9.13
N VAL A 253 23.28 20.36 7.92
CA VAL A 253 23.77 21.13 6.73
C VAL A 253 23.37 20.35 5.43
N HIS A 254 23.61 20.83 4.19
CA HIS A 254 22.73 21.68 3.33
C HIS A 254 23.19 21.64 1.83
N GLY A 255 22.33 21.99 0.84
CA GLY A 255 22.69 22.26 -0.61
C GLY A 255 22.40 21.12 -1.63
N ARG A 256 21.70 21.30 -2.78
CA ARG A 256 21.90 22.10 -4.05
C ARG A 256 22.95 21.49 -5.02
N SER A 257 22.88 21.50 -6.37
CA SER A 257 21.88 21.91 -7.42
C SER A 257 22.46 21.65 -8.85
N GLY A 258 21.69 21.44 -9.94
CA GLY A 258 22.21 21.51 -11.34
C GLY A 258 21.41 20.79 -12.45
N PHE A 259 21.71 21.06 -13.73
CA PHE A 259 21.01 20.57 -14.95
C PHE A 259 22.00 19.74 -15.87
N ARG A 260 21.78 19.33 -17.15
CA ARG A 260 20.86 19.76 -18.25
C ARG A 260 20.83 18.73 -19.44
N ASP A 261 19.87 18.90 -20.38
CA ASP A 261 19.73 18.41 -21.80
C ASP A 261 20.39 17.08 -22.28
N ASP A 262 19.61 16.11 -22.81
CA ASP A 262 19.43 15.82 -24.27
C ASP A 262 18.54 14.57 -24.55
N LEU A 263 18.28 14.22 -25.83
CA LEU A 263 17.25 13.24 -26.29
C LEU A 263 17.77 12.19 -27.31
N VAL A 264 17.78 10.88 -26.99
CA VAL A 264 17.79 9.75 -27.98
C VAL A 264 16.90 8.60 -27.47
N PHE A 265 16.09 7.95 -28.31
CA PHE A 265 15.38 6.71 -27.95
C PHE A 265 15.98 5.60 -28.82
N GLU A 266 16.53 4.55 -28.20
CA GLU A 266 16.88 3.32 -28.91
C GLU A 266 15.76 2.30 -28.71
N MET A 267 15.25 1.74 -29.81
CA MET A 267 14.43 0.53 -29.76
C MET A 267 15.39 -0.66 -29.69
N ASP A 268 15.46 -1.29 -28.52
CA ASP A 268 16.46 -2.31 -28.23
C ASP A 268 16.10 -3.66 -28.86
N ASP A 269 16.48 -3.84 -30.12
CA ASP A 269 16.34 -5.09 -30.88
C ASP A 269 17.23 -6.20 -30.26
N ASN A 270 16.65 -6.91 -29.29
CA ASN A 270 17.16 -8.12 -28.60
C ASN A 270 18.04 -7.95 -27.35
N HIS A 271 17.65 -7.12 -26.37
CA HIS A 271 18.08 -7.34 -24.98
C HIS A 271 16.91 -7.61 -24.01
N CYS A 272 16.41 -8.84 -24.09
CA CYS A 272 15.57 -9.39 -23.03
C CYS A 272 16.39 -9.57 -21.74
N PHE A 273 15.96 -8.95 -20.62
CA PHE A 273 16.32 -9.31 -19.23
C PHE A 273 15.09 -9.74 -18.41
#